data_AF-A0A8W8N2T9-F1
#
_entry.id   AF-A0A8W8N2T9-F1
#
_cell.length_a   1.000
_cell.length_b   1.000
_cell.length_c   1.000
_cell.angle_alpha   90.00
_cell.angle_beta   90.00
_cell.angle_gamma   90.00
#
_symmetry.space_group_name_H-M   'P 1'
#
loop_
_entity.id
_entity.type
_entity.pdbx_description
1 polymer ?
#
loop_
_entity_poly.entity_id
_entity_poly.type
_entity_poly.pdbx_seq_one_letter_code
_entity_poly.pdbx_strand_id
1 'polypeptide(L)'
;ESMEVEEGNLRTARPDDGGETEERIIYGVEDVPLPHLTVVFALQQAILALGSTLSIPFILTNQLCSSTNADARAQLLCISMFMCGVATILQTTFGVRLGIIQGGSHNFLAPIIAMMALEKWKCTEEELHIDSISVNSNYTITIDRDEVWQRRMREIQGNLMLASIVQLVLGCTGLMGFFLRYIGPLTIAPTISLIGLSLTAVAADINQYHWGIAMLTLTLIGLFSLYLGRVKVPIPSFSREKKCHMTTYPIFQLMPVILSVALCWILSYILTVTDVISPTIVINNKNTTNLARTDARLDVLNTMPWFYFPYPFQFGTPTVSVAGFAGMLAATISSIIESVGDYFAAARLSNAEAPPPHAVNRGIATEGFASIISGMVGAGHPTTSYSGNIGAIGITKVASRRVFQVAGVTLLLSGIIGKFGAVLTLIPDPIIGGTLTVVFGMVGAVGISVLQFMDMSSTRNLTILALSMILGLMVPQWLLTHPNSINTGSEDLDQVLEVLLTTAMFVGGVIGFILDNTVPGTKEERGLLRWRETLEASQKRRKPVQYNMPFVTRIIKRIKCCVYFPISPTFSKSPLTCCKKTKKQKAYELDVVTTDIKPVQQNGGGT
;
A
#
# COMPACT_ATOMS: atom_id res chain seq x y z
N GLU A 1 41.56 47.93 -53.97
CA GLU A 1 41.86 48.66 -52.73
C GLU A 1 40.97 48.06 -51.64
N SER A 2 41.52 47.10 -50.87
CA SER A 2 42.01 47.24 -49.48
C SER A 2 40.84 47.23 -48.48
N MET A 3 40.79 46.43 -47.40
CA MET A 3 41.84 45.83 -46.56
C MET A 3 41.20 44.71 -45.68
N GLU A 4 42.02 43.78 -45.20
CA GLU A 4 41.70 42.66 -44.28
C GLU A 4 41.20 43.09 -42.88
N VAL A 5 40.60 42.18 -42.12
CA VAL A 5 41.14 41.58 -40.85
C VAL A 5 40.06 40.71 -40.11
N GLU A 6 40.43 39.44 -39.87
CA GLU A 6 40.17 38.48 -38.75
C GLU A 6 39.46 39.00 -37.47
N GLU A 7 38.83 38.24 -36.55
CA GLU A 7 38.53 36.83 -36.24
C GLU A 7 37.52 36.90 -35.07
N GLY A 8 36.64 35.89 -34.87
CA GLY A 8 35.87 35.83 -33.62
C GLY A 8 34.64 34.92 -33.64
N ASN A 9 34.86 33.65 -33.31
CA ASN A 9 33.86 32.61 -33.10
C ASN A 9 32.57 33.05 -32.38
N LEU A 10 31.43 32.97 -33.08
CA LEU A 10 30.13 32.73 -32.46
C LEU A 10 29.31 31.79 -33.37
N ARG A 11 29.60 30.48 -33.31
CA ARG A 11 28.69 29.48 -33.89
C ARG A 11 27.46 29.40 -33.00
N THR A 12 26.42 30.09 -33.45
CA THR A 12 25.03 29.91 -33.06
C THR A 12 24.67 28.43 -33.08
N ALA A 13 24.40 27.87 -31.90
CA ALA A 13 23.81 26.56 -31.75
C ALA A 13 22.40 26.59 -32.34
N ARG A 14 22.13 25.71 -33.31
CA ARG A 14 20.78 25.43 -33.79
C ARG A 14 19.96 24.78 -32.67
N PRO A 15 18.66 25.10 -32.52
CA PRO A 15 17.77 24.37 -31.64
C PRO A 15 17.21 23.16 -32.41
N ASP A 16 17.77 21.98 -32.17
CA ASP A 16 17.17 20.70 -32.55
C ASP A 16 17.65 19.64 -31.55
N ASP A 17 16.84 19.40 -30.51
CA ASP A 17 16.14 18.12 -30.30
C ASP A 17 15.35 18.23 -28.99
N GLY A 18 14.07 17.89 -29.02
CA GLY A 18 13.14 17.98 -27.90
C GLY A 18 13.39 16.93 -26.83
N GLY A 19 14.56 16.97 -26.19
CA GLY A 19 14.88 16.13 -25.05
C GLY A 19 14.07 16.54 -23.82
N GLU A 20 13.12 15.71 -23.42
CA GLU A 20 12.58 15.74 -22.05
C GLU A 20 13.77 15.83 -21.09
N THR A 21 13.80 16.90 -20.27
CA THR A 21 14.85 17.09 -19.26
C THR A 21 14.76 15.91 -18.31
N GLU A 22 15.62 14.90 -18.47
CA GLU A 22 15.66 13.73 -17.57
C GLU A 22 15.76 14.23 -16.14
N GLU A 23 14.71 14.07 -15.35
CA GLU A 23 14.67 14.53 -13.97
C GLU A 23 15.73 13.77 -13.16
N ARG A 24 16.86 14.44 -12.94
CA ARG A 24 18.05 13.84 -12.34
C ARG A 24 17.76 13.44 -10.89
N ILE A 25 17.88 12.15 -10.62
CA ILE A 25 17.80 11.60 -9.25
C ILE A 25 19.01 12.05 -8.44
N ILE A 26 18.79 12.46 -7.19
CA ILE A 26 19.85 12.90 -6.26
C ILE A 26 20.58 11.69 -5.68
N TYR A 27 19.82 10.71 -5.17
CA TYR A 27 20.35 9.45 -4.66
C TYR A 27 19.61 8.28 -5.30
N GLY A 28 20.33 7.48 -6.09
CA GLY A 28 19.83 6.26 -6.70
C GLY A 28 19.67 5.12 -5.68
N VAL A 29 19.07 4.02 -6.14
CA VAL A 29 18.70 2.85 -5.31
C VAL A 29 19.89 2.25 -4.53
N GLU A 30 21.06 2.20 -5.16
CA GLU A 30 22.29 1.62 -4.61
C GLU A 30 23.16 2.63 -3.84
N ASP A 31 22.85 3.92 -3.93
CA ASP A 31 23.68 4.96 -3.34
C ASP A 31 23.58 4.96 -1.81
N VAL A 32 24.66 5.34 -1.13
CA VAL A 32 24.71 5.48 0.32
C VAL A 32 24.89 6.95 0.66
N PRO A 33 23.83 7.67 1.06
CA PRO A 33 23.95 9.06 1.49
C PRO A 33 24.79 9.17 2.76
N LEU A 34 25.24 10.38 3.07
CA LEU A 34 25.88 10.67 4.35
C LEU A 34 24.98 10.26 5.53
N PRO A 35 25.52 9.78 6.66
CA PRO A 35 24.71 9.23 7.75
C PRO A 35 23.63 10.18 8.28
N HIS A 36 23.95 11.45 8.47
CA HIS A 36 22.99 12.46 8.95
C HIS A 36 21.87 12.73 7.94
N LEU A 37 22.18 12.80 6.64
CA LEU A 37 21.18 12.95 5.58
C LEU A 37 20.30 11.70 5.47
N THR A 38 20.89 10.52 5.64
CA THR A 38 20.14 9.26 5.67
C THR A 38 19.10 9.26 6.76
N VAL A 39 19.45 9.71 7.98
CA VAL A 39 18.50 9.83 9.10
C VAL A 39 17.37 10.81 8.79
N VAL A 40 17.68 11.98 8.20
CA VAL A 40 16.66 12.99 7.86
C VAL A 40 15.70 12.48 6.80
N PHE A 41 16.20 11.91 5.70
CA PHE A 41 15.34 11.34 4.66
C PHE A 41 14.55 10.12 5.14
N ALA A 42 15.15 9.33 6.03
CA ALA A 42 14.49 8.18 6.64
C ALA A 42 13.33 8.63 7.53
N LEU A 43 13.56 9.65 8.37
CA LEU A 43 12.52 10.24 9.20
C LEU A 43 11.39 10.81 8.35
N GLN A 44 11.71 11.50 7.25
CA GLN A 44 10.73 12.01 6.31
C GLN A 44 9.85 10.88 5.74
N GLN A 45 10.45 9.78 5.29
CA GLN A 45 9.71 8.64 4.73
C GLN A 45 8.89 7.90 5.80
N ALA A 46 9.43 7.74 7.01
CA ALA A 46 8.72 7.16 8.14
C ALA A 46 7.50 8.01 8.53
N ILE A 47 7.67 9.34 8.61
CA ILE A 47 6.57 10.26 8.89
C ILE A 47 5.50 10.15 7.81
N LEU A 48 5.86 10.20 6.52
CA LEU A 48 4.89 10.03 5.43
C LEU A 48 4.10 8.71 5.53
N ALA A 49 4.76 7.62 5.92
CA ALA A 49 4.12 6.32 6.11
C ALA A 49 3.14 6.28 7.30
N LEU A 50 3.29 7.16 8.30
CA LEU A 50 2.37 7.20 9.45
C LEU A 50 0.93 7.48 9.00
N GLY A 51 0.73 8.40 8.06
CA GLY A 51 -0.62 8.76 7.60
C GLY A 51 -1.44 7.55 7.15
N SER A 52 -0.85 6.67 6.34
CA SER A 52 -1.48 5.42 5.92
C SER A 52 -1.52 4.37 7.04
N THR A 53 -0.49 4.29 7.89
CA THR A 53 -0.42 3.28 8.97
C THR A 53 -1.50 3.51 10.05
N LEU A 54 -1.86 4.77 10.32
CA LEU A 54 -2.88 5.11 11.34
C LEU A 54 -4.29 4.64 10.95
N SER A 55 -4.61 4.63 9.66
CA SER A 55 -5.97 4.41 9.17
C SER A 55 -6.58 3.06 9.56
N ILE A 56 -5.81 1.98 9.43
CA ILE A 56 -6.34 0.61 9.59
C ILE A 56 -6.69 0.31 11.05
N PRO A 57 -5.81 0.54 12.05
CA PRO A 57 -6.16 0.32 13.45
C PRO A 57 -7.41 1.10 13.89
N PHE A 58 -7.58 2.33 13.41
CA PHE A 58 -8.74 3.16 13.74
C PHE A 58 -10.05 2.55 13.23
N ILE A 59 -10.05 2.01 12.00
CA ILE A 59 -11.21 1.34 11.43
C ILE A 59 -11.44 0.00 12.12
N LEU A 60 -10.36 -0.77 12.32
CA LEU A 60 -10.41 -2.11 12.88
C LEU A 60 -10.96 -2.12 14.31
N THR A 61 -10.60 -1.14 15.16
CA THR A 61 -11.14 -1.07 16.53
C THR A 61 -12.65 -0.94 16.58
N ASN A 62 -13.27 -0.29 15.59
CA ASN A 62 -14.73 -0.19 15.50
C ASN A 62 -15.36 -1.55 15.16
N GLN A 63 -14.71 -2.32 14.28
CA GLN A 63 -15.17 -3.65 13.88
C GLN A 63 -14.96 -4.72 14.96
N LEU A 64 -13.97 -4.52 15.84
CA LEU A 64 -13.69 -5.41 16.96
C LEU A 64 -14.57 -5.16 18.20
N CYS A 65 -15.59 -4.29 18.11
CA CYS A 65 -16.42 -3.83 19.23
C CYS A 65 -15.60 -3.16 20.35
N SER A 66 -14.49 -2.51 19.98
CA SER A 66 -13.47 -1.97 20.88
C SER A 66 -13.26 -0.47 20.69
N SER A 67 -14.25 0.24 20.12
CA SER A 67 -14.13 1.67 19.78
C SER A 67 -13.93 2.57 21.01
N THR A 68 -14.47 2.17 22.17
CA THR A 68 -14.31 2.84 23.47
C THR A 68 -13.05 2.38 24.22
N ASN A 69 -12.41 1.32 23.76
CA ASN A 69 -11.23 0.69 24.35
C ASN A 69 -9.98 1.33 23.75
N ALA A 70 -9.61 2.48 24.31
CA ALA A 70 -8.54 3.28 23.75
C ALA A 70 -7.14 2.62 23.92
N ASP A 71 -7.01 1.68 24.87
CA ASP A 71 -5.82 0.83 25.05
C ASP A 71 -5.60 -0.14 23.89
N ALA A 72 -6.64 -0.87 23.45
CA ALA A 72 -6.56 -1.79 22.32
C ALA A 72 -6.16 -1.05 21.02
N ARG A 73 -6.66 0.18 20.84
CA ARG A 73 -6.28 1.05 19.72
C ARG A 73 -4.81 1.42 19.75
N ALA A 74 -4.29 1.80 20.92
CA ALA A 74 -2.88 2.13 21.09
C ALA A 74 -1.98 0.93 20.84
N GLN A 75 -2.37 -0.26 21.33
CA GLN A 75 -1.67 -1.52 21.07
C GLN A 75 -1.63 -1.82 19.56
N LEU A 76 -2.77 -1.82 18.87
CA LEU A 76 -2.84 -2.09 17.44
C LEU A 76 -1.98 -1.10 16.64
N LEU A 77 -1.98 0.19 16.97
CA LEU A 77 -1.10 1.19 16.34
C LEU A 77 0.38 0.84 16.52
N CYS A 78 0.79 0.47 17.72
CA CYS A 78 2.16 0.05 18.00
C CYS A 78 2.55 -1.19 17.17
N ILE A 79 1.68 -2.20 17.12
CA ILE A 79 1.90 -3.42 16.33
C ILE A 79 1.99 -3.10 14.83
N SER A 80 1.08 -2.27 14.30
CA SER A 80 1.08 -1.86 12.89
C SER A 80 2.37 -1.16 12.50
N MET A 81 2.86 -0.25 13.35
CA MET A 81 4.13 0.45 13.12
C MET A 81 5.34 -0.47 13.22
N PHE A 82 5.34 -1.36 14.22
CA PHE A 82 6.35 -2.39 14.36
C PHE A 82 6.44 -3.27 13.11
N MET A 83 5.31 -3.77 12.62
CA MET A 83 5.23 -4.61 11.43
C MET A 83 5.56 -3.86 10.15
N CYS A 84 5.18 -2.59 10.04
CA CYS A 84 5.59 -1.69 8.95
C CYS A 84 7.12 -1.61 8.86
N GLY A 85 7.79 -1.47 10.02
CA GLY A 85 9.24 -1.50 10.11
C GLY A 85 9.87 -2.82 9.70
N VAL A 86 9.40 -3.94 10.29
CA VAL A 86 9.88 -5.30 9.98
C VAL A 86 9.73 -5.63 8.49
N ALA A 87 8.54 -5.42 7.94
CA ALA A 87 8.23 -5.70 6.54
C ALA A 87 9.07 -4.84 5.58
N THR A 88 9.26 -3.55 5.90
CA THR A 88 10.09 -2.64 5.10
C THR A 88 11.55 -3.13 5.05
N ILE A 89 12.12 -3.53 6.19
CA ILE A 89 13.49 -4.05 6.24
C ILE A 89 13.61 -5.35 5.43
N LEU A 90 12.65 -6.27 5.56
CA LEU A 90 12.62 -7.53 4.80
C LEU A 90 12.53 -7.26 3.30
N GLN A 91 11.61 -6.39 2.86
CA GLN A 91 11.35 -6.13 1.45
C GLN A 91 12.50 -5.41 0.75
N THR A 92 13.10 -4.42 1.42
CA THR A 92 14.24 -3.66 0.90
C THR A 92 15.55 -4.47 0.88
N THR A 93 15.66 -5.48 1.76
CA THR A 93 16.88 -6.31 1.89
C THR A 93 16.81 -7.58 1.05
N PHE A 94 15.74 -8.37 1.21
CA PHE A 94 15.58 -9.69 0.60
C PHE A 94 14.53 -9.72 -0.50
N GLY A 95 13.48 -8.90 -0.41
CA GLY A 95 12.38 -8.87 -1.38
C GLY A 95 12.77 -8.30 -2.75
N VAL A 96 12.00 -7.33 -3.24
CA VAL A 96 12.25 -6.72 -4.55
C VAL A 96 13.54 -5.88 -4.58
N ARG A 97 14.07 -5.46 -3.42
CA ARG A 97 15.28 -4.62 -3.30
C ARG A 97 15.15 -3.25 -3.99
N LEU A 98 13.99 -2.62 -3.86
CA LEU A 98 13.77 -1.21 -4.19
C LEU A 98 13.48 -0.43 -2.90
N GLY A 99 13.60 0.90 -2.95
CA GLY A 99 13.19 1.78 -1.85
C GLY A 99 11.67 1.81 -1.73
N ILE A 100 11.09 0.85 -1.01
CA ILE A 100 9.64 0.72 -0.82
C ILE A 100 9.37 0.53 0.66
N ILE A 101 8.50 1.38 1.22
CA ILE A 101 7.92 1.16 2.54
C ILE A 101 6.78 0.15 2.41
N GLN A 102 6.77 -0.82 3.31
CA GLN A 102 5.70 -1.79 3.48
C GLN A 102 4.88 -1.43 4.69
N GLY A 103 3.56 -1.44 4.60
CA GLY A 103 2.66 -1.20 5.72
C GLY A 103 1.33 -1.92 5.56
N GLY A 104 0.34 -1.60 6.40
CA GLY A 104 -0.94 -2.31 6.39
C GLY A 104 -1.74 -2.13 5.11
N SER A 105 -2.33 -3.22 4.59
CA SER A 105 -3.14 -3.20 3.37
C SER A 105 -4.61 -2.90 3.62
N HIS A 106 -5.14 -1.87 2.95
CA HIS A 106 -6.57 -1.51 2.99
C HIS A 106 -7.46 -2.51 2.29
N ASN A 107 -6.92 -3.34 1.40
CA ASN A 107 -7.66 -4.32 0.61
C ASN A 107 -8.38 -5.34 1.50
N PHE A 108 -7.91 -5.51 2.74
CA PHE A 108 -8.44 -6.45 3.71
C PHE A 108 -9.56 -5.85 4.57
N LEU A 109 -9.77 -4.53 4.55
CA LEU A 109 -10.84 -3.90 5.34
C LEU A 109 -12.23 -4.35 4.87
N ALA A 110 -12.48 -4.39 3.56
CA ALA A 110 -13.76 -4.83 3.02
C ALA A 110 -14.15 -6.27 3.44
N PRO A 111 -13.30 -7.30 3.25
CA PRO A 111 -13.64 -8.65 3.72
C PRO A 111 -13.65 -8.77 5.25
N ILE A 112 -12.84 -8.00 6.00
CA ILE A 112 -12.94 -7.95 7.46
C ILE A 112 -14.32 -7.44 7.89
N ILE A 113 -14.78 -6.33 7.32
CA ILE A 113 -16.10 -5.76 7.62
C ILE A 113 -17.21 -6.76 7.24
N ALA A 114 -17.12 -7.39 6.06
CA ALA A 114 -18.07 -8.41 5.64
C ALA A 114 -18.09 -9.62 6.59
N MET A 115 -16.92 -10.07 7.07
CA MET A 115 -16.81 -11.16 8.03
C MET A 115 -17.37 -10.78 9.41
N MET A 116 -17.13 -9.55 9.88
CA MET A 116 -17.67 -9.05 11.15
C MET A 116 -19.17 -8.74 11.08
N ALA A 117 -19.73 -8.61 9.87
CA ALA A 117 -21.16 -8.45 9.65
C ALA A 117 -21.96 -9.76 9.75
N LEU A 118 -21.31 -10.93 9.79
CA LEU A 118 -21.97 -12.22 10.02
C LEU A 118 -22.61 -12.25 11.42
N GLU A 119 -23.76 -12.91 11.57
CA GLU A 119 -24.52 -12.94 12.84
C GLU A 119 -23.68 -13.38 14.05
N LYS A 120 -22.77 -14.33 13.84
CA LYS A 120 -21.83 -14.82 14.86
C LYS A 120 -20.91 -13.73 15.43
N TRP A 121 -20.58 -12.70 14.65
CA TRP A 121 -19.55 -11.71 14.96
C TRP A 121 -20.10 -10.28 15.15
N LYS A 122 -21.37 -10.04 14.80
CA LYS A 122 -22.03 -8.74 15.04
C LYS A 122 -21.85 -8.29 16.49
N CYS A 123 -21.49 -7.02 16.68
CA CYS A 123 -21.46 -6.43 18.01
C CYS A 123 -22.89 -6.37 18.56
N THR A 124 -23.13 -7.02 19.69
CA THR A 124 -24.40 -6.86 20.41
C THR A 124 -24.38 -5.57 21.24
N GLU A 125 -25.55 -4.97 21.44
CA GLU A 125 -25.72 -3.78 22.30
C GLU A 125 -25.23 -4.03 23.73
N GLU A 126 -25.37 -5.26 24.22
CA GLU A 126 -24.88 -5.68 25.53
C GLU A 126 -23.35 -5.68 25.58
N GLU A 127 -22.66 -6.24 24.59
CA GLU A 127 -21.18 -6.25 24.49
C GLU A 127 -20.55 -4.85 24.39
N LEU A 128 -21.27 -3.87 23.83
CA LEU A 128 -20.76 -2.50 23.63
C LEU A 128 -20.73 -1.68 24.94
N HIS A 129 -21.46 -2.11 25.98
CA HIS A 129 -21.68 -1.39 27.24
C HIS A 129 -21.20 -2.15 28.50
N ILE A 130 -20.45 -3.24 28.37
CA ILE A 130 -20.00 -4.04 29.52
C ILE A 130 -18.81 -3.38 30.22
N ASP A 131 -19.03 -2.85 31.43
CA ASP A 131 -18.03 -2.82 32.51
C ASP A 131 -18.13 -4.08 33.41
N SER A 132 -19.30 -4.74 33.45
CA SER A 132 -19.52 -6.10 33.98
C SER A 132 -20.98 -6.54 33.73
N ILE A 133 -21.24 -7.81 33.37
CA ILE A 133 -22.60 -8.38 33.35
C ILE A 133 -22.82 -9.21 34.63
N SER A 134 -23.86 -8.89 35.39
CA SER A 134 -24.37 -9.78 36.47
C SER A 134 -25.54 -10.62 35.95
N VAL A 135 -25.35 -11.94 35.79
CA VAL A 135 -26.43 -12.85 35.37
C VAL A 135 -26.99 -13.58 36.59
N ASN A 136 -28.11 -13.09 37.13
CA ASN A 136 -28.85 -13.64 38.27
C ASN A 136 -28.06 -13.71 39.60
N SER A 137 -28.79 -13.56 40.71
CA SER A 137 -28.27 -13.30 42.07
C SER A 137 -27.38 -14.39 42.70
N ASN A 138 -26.96 -15.42 41.95
CA ASN A 138 -26.06 -16.48 42.42
C ASN A 138 -24.78 -16.66 41.57
N TYR A 139 -24.66 -16.05 40.38
CA TYR A 139 -23.46 -16.19 39.54
C TYR A 139 -23.14 -14.91 38.75
N THR A 140 -22.10 -14.17 39.15
CA THR A 140 -21.55 -13.08 38.33
C THR A 140 -20.56 -13.67 37.32
N ILE A 141 -20.97 -13.79 36.05
CA ILE A 141 -20.04 -14.10 34.95
C ILE A 141 -19.46 -12.77 34.47
N THR A 142 -18.26 -12.44 34.96
CA THR A 142 -17.48 -11.31 34.43
C THR A 142 -16.97 -11.69 33.04
N ILE A 143 -17.63 -11.22 31.99
CA ILE A 143 -17.04 -11.23 30.64
C ILE A 143 -15.95 -10.16 30.64
N ASP A 144 -14.71 -10.58 30.49
CA ASP A 144 -13.58 -9.67 30.39
C ASP A 144 -13.73 -8.82 29.13
N ARG A 145 -13.64 -7.48 29.28
CA ARG A 145 -13.74 -6.51 28.17
C ARG A 145 -12.68 -6.81 27.11
N ASP A 146 -11.56 -7.38 27.51
CA ASP A 146 -10.48 -7.80 26.62
C ASP A 146 -10.81 -9.07 25.81
N GLU A 147 -11.65 -9.97 26.33
CA GLU A 147 -11.97 -11.21 25.64
C GLU A 147 -12.83 -10.99 24.38
N VAL A 148 -13.73 -9.99 24.42
CA VAL A 148 -14.70 -9.68 23.34
C VAL A 148 -14.00 -9.29 22.04
N TRP A 149 -13.02 -8.37 22.13
CA TRP A 149 -12.29 -7.89 20.97
C TRP A 149 -11.18 -8.86 20.56
N GLN A 150 -10.50 -9.50 21.53
CA GLN A 150 -9.46 -10.48 21.25
C GLN A 150 -10.01 -11.71 20.53
N ARG A 151 -11.23 -12.17 20.82
CA ARG A 151 -11.87 -13.28 20.10
C ARG A 151 -12.06 -12.98 18.61
N ARG A 152 -12.58 -11.79 18.27
CA ARG A 152 -12.73 -11.34 16.88
C ARG A 152 -11.36 -11.16 16.21
N MET A 153 -10.39 -10.67 16.97
CA MET A 153 -9.03 -10.49 16.49
C MET A 153 -8.34 -11.83 16.16
N ARG A 154 -8.53 -12.88 16.98
CA ARG A 154 -8.03 -14.25 16.71
C ARG A 154 -8.55 -14.82 15.39
N GLU A 155 -9.81 -14.54 15.07
CA GLU A 155 -10.44 -14.96 13.81
C GLU A 155 -9.82 -14.23 12.61
N ILE A 156 -9.64 -12.91 12.71
CA ILE A 156 -8.98 -12.12 11.66
C ILE A 156 -7.56 -12.62 11.44
N GLN A 157 -6.80 -12.84 12.51
CA GLN A 157 -5.41 -13.32 12.43
C GLN A 157 -5.29 -14.68 11.75
N GLY A 158 -6.11 -15.67 12.14
CA GLY A 158 -6.00 -17.02 11.59
C GLY A 158 -6.31 -17.06 10.08
N ASN A 159 -7.39 -16.41 9.66
CA ASN A 159 -7.77 -16.33 8.25
C ASN A 159 -6.73 -15.56 7.41
N LEU A 160 -6.20 -14.46 7.95
CA LEU A 160 -5.14 -13.67 7.32
C LEU A 160 -3.84 -14.46 7.18
N MET A 161 -3.42 -15.17 8.22
CA MET A 161 -2.22 -16.02 8.17
C MET A 161 -2.35 -17.08 7.08
N LEU A 162 -3.51 -17.75 6.99
CA LEU A 162 -3.75 -18.78 5.99
C LEU A 162 -3.74 -18.20 4.57
N ALA A 163 -4.38 -17.06 4.34
CA ALA A 163 -4.34 -16.37 3.05
C ALA A 163 -2.91 -15.91 2.68
N SER A 164 -2.13 -15.45 3.66
CA SER A 164 -0.74 -15.03 3.47
C SER A 164 0.21 -16.19 3.16
N ILE A 165 -0.07 -17.41 3.66
CA ILE A 165 0.63 -18.63 3.24
C ILE A 165 0.43 -18.86 1.74
N VAL A 166 -0.78 -18.66 1.23
CA VAL A 166 -1.04 -18.77 -0.21
C VAL A 166 -0.23 -17.73 -0.99
N GLN A 167 -0.16 -16.47 -0.52
CA GLN A 167 0.69 -15.44 -1.13
C GLN A 167 2.17 -15.84 -1.17
N LEU A 168 2.69 -16.36 -0.06
CA LEU A 168 4.06 -16.85 0.03
C LEU A 168 4.32 -17.97 -0.99
N VAL A 169 3.40 -18.95 -1.10
CA VAL A 169 3.49 -20.04 -2.08
C VAL A 169 3.42 -19.52 -3.52
N LEU A 170 2.53 -18.58 -3.82
CA LEU A 170 2.42 -17.97 -5.15
C LEU A 170 3.70 -17.21 -5.55
N GLY A 171 4.31 -16.49 -4.62
CA GLY A 171 5.61 -15.86 -4.83
C GLY A 171 6.74 -16.88 -5.04
N CYS A 172 6.79 -17.92 -4.20
CA CYS A 172 7.80 -18.99 -4.28
C CYS A 172 7.74 -19.80 -5.57
N THR A 173 6.54 -20.11 -6.05
CA THR A 173 6.29 -20.90 -7.26
C THR A 173 6.32 -20.06 -8.54
N GLY A 174 6.32 -18.72 -8.43
CA GLY A 174 6.24 -17.82 -9.58
C GLY A 174 4.96 -17.95 -10.39
N LEU A 175 3.93 -18.61 -9.84
CA LEU A 175 2.63 -18.81 -10.49
C LEU A 175 1.92 -17.48 -10.76
N MET A 176 2.28 -16.41 -10.04
CA MET A 176 1.74 -15.08 -10.32
C MET A 176 2.01 -14.61 -11.76
N GLY A 177 3.17 -14.94 -12.33
CA GLY A 177 3.47 -14.60 -13.72
C GLY A 177 2.54 -15.28 -14.73
N PHE A 178 1.93 -16.41 -14.37
CA PHE A 178 0.88 -17.07 -15.16
C PHE A 178 -0.46 -16.32 -15.01
N PHE A 179 -0.88 -15.97 -13.79
CA PHE A 179 -2.13 -15.25 -13.55
C PHE A 179 -2.16 -13.85 -14.18
N LEU A 180 -1.05 -13.10 -14.10
CA LEU A 180 -0.92 -11.78 -14.72
C LEU A 180 -1.03 -11.80 -16.26
N ARG A 181 -1.02 -12.98 -16.90
CA ARG A 181 -1.28 -13.10 -18.35
C ARG A 181 -2.76 -12.97 -18.68
N TYR A 182 -3.65 -13.31 -17.74
CA TYR A 182 -5.11 -13.33 -17.92
C TYR A 182 -5.79 -12.14 -17.23
N ILE A 183 -5.11 -11.52 -16.26
CA ILE A 183 -5.57 -10.32 -15.57
C ILE A 183 -5.15 -9.10 -16.39
N GLY A 184 -6.11 -8.51 -17.10
CA GLY A 184 -5.92 -7.29 -17.89
C GLY A 184 -6.25 -6.02 -17.10
N PRO A 185 -5.91 -4.83 -17.64
CA PRO A 185 -6.30 -3.54 -17.07
C PRO A 185 -7.81 -3.42 -16.80
N LEU A 186 -8.65 -4.09 -17.61
CA LEU A 186 -10.12 -4.10 -17.45
C LEU A 186 -10.61 -4.81 -16.19
N THR A 187 -9.83 -5.76 -15.70
CA THR A 187 -10.08 -6.45 -14.42
C THR A 187 -9.54 -5.63 -13.26
N ILE A 188 -8.35 -5.04 -13.43
CA ILE A 188 -7.62 -4.32 -12.39
C ILE A 188 -8.34 -3.02 -12.01
N ALA A 189 -8.80 -2.25 -13.00
CA ALA A 189 -9.40 -0.95 -12.78
C ALA A 189 -10.66 -1.00 -11.88
N PRO A 190 -11.67 -1.85 -12.13
CA PRO A 190 -12.80 -2.01 -11.21
C PRO A 190 -12.36 -2.52 -9.84
N THR A 191 -11.48 -3.52 -9.79
CA THR A 191 -11.02 -4.12 -8.53
C THR A 191 -10.43 -3.06 -7.60
N ILE A 192 -9.48 -2.25 -8.08
CA ILE A 192 -8.83 -1.21 -7.27
C ILE A 192 -9.80 -0.06 -6.98
N SER A 193 -10.59 0.37 -7.96
CA SER A 193 -11.51 1.51 -7.79
C SER A 193 -12.55 1.22 -6.71
N LEU A 194 -13.08 0.00 -6.68
CA LEU A 194 -14.12 -0.43 -5.74
C LEU A 194 -13.61 -0.56 -4.30
N ILE A 195 -12.31 -0.78 -4.08
CA ILE A 195 -11.71 -0.75 -2.73
C ILE A 195 -11.93 0.63 -2.10
N GLY A 196 -11.62 1.70 -2.84
CA GLY A 196 -11.83 3.07 -2.37
C GLY A 196 -13.32 3.42 -2.24
N LEU A 197 -14.12 3.13 -3.27
CA LEU A 197 -15.53 3.52 -3.31
C LEU A 197 -16.41 2.81 -2.27
N SER A 198 -16.12 1.55 -1.94
CA SER A 198 -16.91 0.77 -0.98
C SER A 198 -16.71 1.19 0.49
N LEU A 199 -15.62 1.90 0.80
CA LEU A 199 -15.31 2.36 2.17
C LEU A 199 -15.85 3.75 2.50
N THR A 200 -16.69 4.32 1.62
CA THR A 200 -17.30 5.65 1.82
C THR A 200 -18.21 5.69 3.05
N ALA A 201 -18.98 4.63 3.31
CA ALA A 201 -19.83 4.52 4.50
C ALA A 201 -19.00 4.57 5.80
N VAL A 202 -17.87 3.87 5.83
CA VAL A 202 -16.94 3.86 6.98
C VAL A 202 -16.41 5.26 7.27
N ALA A 203 -16.03 6.01 6.23
CA ALA A 203 -15.58 7.39 6.42
C ALA A 203 -16.71 8.30 6.93
N ALA A 204 -17.94 8.11 6.45
CA ALA A 204 -19.11 8.86 6.94
C ALA A 204 -19.40 8.58 8.42
N ASP A 205 -19.33 7.33 8.85
CA ASP A 205 -19.53 6.93 10.26
C ASP A 205 -18.49 7.53 11.21
N ILE A 206 -17.27 7.78 10.73
CA ILE A 206 -16.22 8.45 11.51
C ILE A 206 -16.41 9.98 11.47
N ASN A 207 -16.86 10.52 10.34
CA ASN A 207 -17.09 11.95 10.19
C ASN A 207 -18.31 12.46 10.97
N GLN A 208 -19.28 11.60 11.28
CA GLN A 208 -20.51 11.97 11.96
C GLN A 208 -20.30 12.61 13.34
N TYR A 209 -19.17 12.34 14.02
CA TYR A 209 -18.85 12.98 15.29
C TYR A 209 -18.69 14.49 15.16
N HIS A 210 -18.14 15.00 14.05
CA HIS A 210 -18.08 16.44 13.76
C HIS A 210 -17.72 16.75 12.29
N TRP A 211 -18.72 16.92 11.43
CA TRP A 211 -18.52 17.21 9.99
C TRP A 211 -17.67 18.46 9.70
N GLY A 212 -17.77 19.52 10.51
CA GLY A 212 -16.97 20.74 10.30
C GLY A 212 -15.45 20.52 10.34
N ILE A 213 -14.95 19.79 11.33
CA ILE A 213 -13.53 19.44 11.47
C ILE A 213 -13.10 18.48 10.35
N ALA A 214 -13.95 17.50 10.00
CA ALA A 214 -13.69 16.58 8.91
C ALA A 214 -13.54 17.29 7.55
N MET A 215 -14.49 18.18 7.23
CA MET A 215 -14.47 18.97 5.99
C MET A 215 -13.28 19.94 5.97
N LEU A 216 -12.96 20.58 7.09
CA LEU A 216 -11.76 21.41 7.19
C LEU A 216 -10.49 20.61 6.91
N THR A 217 -10.38 19.40 7.47
CA THR A 217 -9.24 18.50 7.23
C THR A 217 -9.12 18.18 5.74
N LEU A 218 -10.23 17.81 5.10
CA LEU A 218 -10.28 17.53 3.66
C LEU A 218 -9.88 18.75 2.83
N THR A 219 -10.41 19.94 3.15
CA THR A 219 -10.07 21.19 2.48
C THR A 219 -8.59 21.54 2.64
N LEU A 220 -8.01 21.38 3.83
CA LEU A 220 -6.59 21.63 4.05
C LEU A 220 -5.70 20.65 3.29
N ILE A 221 -6.06 19.36 3.26
CA ILE A 221 -5.32 18.37 2.46
C ILE A 221 -5.36 18.77 0.96
N GLY A 222 -6.54 19.13 0.45
CA GLY A 222 -6.70 19.63 -0.92
C GLY A 222 -5.91 20.92 -1.18
N LEU A 223 -5.96 21.87 -0.25
CA LEU A 223 -5.22 23.14 -0.35
C LEU A 223 -3.71 22.90 -0.39
N PHE A 224 -3.18 22.07 0.51
CA PHE A 224 -1.76 21.76 0.59
C PHE A 224 -1.27 20.96 -0.62
N SER A 225 -2.03 19.98 -1.07
CA SER A 225 -1.63 19.13 -2.19
C SER A 225 -1.78 19.82 -3.55
N LEU A 226 -2.89 20.51 -3.82
CA LEU A 226 -3.23 21.05 -5.14
C LEU A 226 -2.74 22.48 -5.36
N TYR A 227 -2.95 23.37 -4.38
CA TYR A 227 -2.68 24.81 -4.55
C TYR A 227 -1.29 25.19 -4.03
N LEU A 228 -0.92 24.70 -2.85
CA LEU A 228 0.36 25.01 -2.20
C LEU A 228 1.45 23.97 -2.51
N GLY A 229 1.14 22.91 -3.25
CA GLY A 229 2.09 21.82 -3.54
C GLY A 229 3.34 22.28 -4.30
N ARG A 230 3.26 23.37 -5.08
CA ARG A 230 4.43 23.95 -5.78
C ARG A 230 5.19 24.99 -4.96
N VAL A 231 4.65 25.43 -3.82
CA VAL A 231 5.25 26.45 -2.96
C VAL A 231 6.38 25.81 -2.17
N LYS A 232 7.61 26.31 -2.39
CA LYS A 232 8.78 25.89 -1.62
C LYS A 232 8.94 26.82 -0.43
N VAL A 233 8.88 26.26 0.77
CA VAL A 233 8.98 27.02 2.02
C VAL A 233 10.47 27.19 2.36
N PRO A 234 10.94 28.41 2.70
CA PRO A 234 12.29 28.60 3.19
C PRO A 234 12.41 28.06 4.63
N ILE A 235 13.19 27.00 4.83
CA ILE A 235 13.47 26.39 6.13
C ILE A 235 14.93 26.72 6.51
N PRO A 236 15.19 27.14 7.77
CA PRO A 236 16.55 27.36 8.24
C PRO A 236 17.28 26.02 8.31
N SER A 237 18.32 25.87 7.49
CA SER A 237 19.17 24.69 7.47
C SER A 237 20.55 25.02 8.03
N PHE A 238 21.10 24.10 8.80
CA PHE A 238 22.41 24.23 9.41
C PHE A 238 23.40 23.31 8.70
N SER A 239 24.41 23.88 8.05
CA SER A 239 25.53 23.14 7.47
C SER A 239 26.81 23.44 8.24
N ARG A 240 27.76 22.49 8.24
CA ARG A 240 29.05 22.67 8.91
C ARG A 240 29.96 23.68 8.18
N GLU A 241 29.77 23.85 6.87
CA GLU A 241 30.57 24.74 6.03
C GLU A 241 29.95 26.12 5.84
N LYS A 242 28.61 26.17 5.78
CA LYS A 242 27.84 27.41 5.81
C LYS A 242 27.02 27.40 7.10
N LYS A 243 27.24 28.38 7.99
CA LYS A 243 26.36 28.69 9.15
C LYS A 243 24.88 28.73 8.72
N CYS A 244 23.95 28.94 9.65
CA CYS A 244 22.50 29.01 9.39
C CYS A 244 22.17 29.66 8.02
N HIS A 245 21.69 28.87 7.07
CA HIS A 245 21.35 29.30 5.71
C HIS A 245 19.93 28.84 5.38
N MET A 246 19.17 29.68 4.68
CA MET A 246 17.80 29.36 4.28
C MET A 246 17.83 28.43 3.06
N THR A 247 17.31 27.21 3.21
CA THR A 247 17.10 26.27 2.10
C THR A 247 15.62 26.14 1.79
N THR A 248 15.25 26.05 0.53
CA THR A 248 13.84 25.91 0.13
C THR A 248 13.44 24.43 0.09
N TYR A 249 12.28 24.10 0.70
CA TYR A 249 11.80 22.72 0.81
C TYR A 249 10.29 22.61 0.49
N PRO A 250 9.86 21.63 -0.33
CA PRO A 250 8.46 21.49 -0.76
C PRO A 250 7.61 20.74 0.30
N ILE A 251 7.46 21.32 1.49
CA ILE A 251 6.80 20.66 2.63
C ILE A 251 5.33 20.28 2.35
N PHE A 252 4.59 21.16 1.66
CA PHE A 252 3.16 20.94 1.36
C PHE A 252 2.93 19.79 0.40
N GLN A 253 3.86 19.55 -0.52
CA GLN A 253 3.78 18.44 -1.47
C GLN A 253 4.09 17.10 -0.82
N LEU A 254 5.04 17.10 0.12
CA LEU A 254 5.58 15.89 0.74
C LEU A 254 4.79 15.45 1.96
N MET A 255 4.21 16.39 2.71
CA MET A 255 3.53 16.13 3.98
C MET A 255 2.15 16.81 4.08
N PRO A 256 1.30 16.81 3.02
CA PRO A 256 0.02 17.50 3.08
C PRO A 256 -0.89 16.92 4.16
N VAL A 257 -0.98 15.59 4.24
CA VAL A 257 -1.86 14.89 5.19
C VAL A 257 -1.48 15.22 6.64
N ILE A 258 -0.21 15.09 6.99
CA ILE A 258 0.25 15.24 8.38
C ILE A 258 0.20 16.70 8.82
N LEU A 259 0.50 17.64 7.92
CA LEU A 259 0.36 19.05 8.21
C LEU A 259 -1.12 19.42 8.46
N SER A 260 -2.04 18.90 7.64
CA SER A 260 -3.47 19.10 7.86
C SER A 260 -3.95 18.50 9.18
N VAL A 261 -3.54 17.25 9.48
CA VAL A 261 -3.86 16.60 10.75
C VAL A 261 -3.34 17.42 11.93
N ALA A 262 -2.10 17.91 11.89
CA ALA A 262 -1.52 18.71 12.97
C ALA A 262 -2.28 20.03 13.18
N LEU A 263 -2.62 20.75 12.11
CA LEU A 263 -3.38 22.00 12.21
C LEU A 263 -4.80 21.78 12.72
N CYS A 264 -5.50 20.76 12.20
CA CYS A 264 -6.83 20.40 12.68
C CYS A 264 -6.81 19.88 14.12
N TRP A 265 -5.72 19.21 14.53
CA TRP A 265 -5.55 18.77 15.90
C TRP A 265 -5.40 19.97 16.86
N ILE A 266 -4.57 20.95 16.51
CA ILE A 266 -4.43 22.20 17.28
C ILE A 266 -5.78 22.93 17.38
N LEU A 267 -6.52 23.04 16.27
CA LEU A 267 -7.85 23.64 16.28
C LEU A 267 -8.81 22.86 17.18
N SER A 268 -8.83 21.53 17.07
CA SER A 268 -9.70 20.67 17.89
C SER A 268 -9.34 20.79 19.38
N TYR A 269 -8.04 20.94 19.70
CA TYR A 269 -7.58 21.20 21.06
C TYR A 269 -8.11 22.53 21.59
N ILE A 270 -8.00 23.62 20.80
CA ILE A 270 -8.56 24.93 21.19
C ILE A 270 -10.07 24.82 21.42
N LEU A 271 -10.81 24.18 20.50
CA LEU A 271 -12.25 24.00 20.61
C LEU A 271 -12.68 23.13 21.81
N THR A 272 -11.82 22.17 22.20
CA THR A 272 -11.99 21.33 23.39
C THR A 272 -11.84 22.17 24.66
N VAL A 273 -10.77 22.98 24.76
CA VAL A 273 -10.48 23.82 25.94
C VAL A 273 -11.49 24.96 26.09
N THR A 274 -12.04 25.48 24.99
CA THR A 274 -13.09 26.52 25.03
C THR A 274 -14.50 25.96 25.23
N ASP A 275 -14.64 24.65 25.44
CA ASP A 275 -15.93 23.93 25.59
C ASP A 275 -16.96 24.22 24.47
N VAL A 276 -16.48 24.50 23.26
CA VAL A 276 -17.33 24.65 22.08
C VAL A 276 -17.84 23.28 21.62
N ILE A 277 -17.03 22.24 21.80
CA ILE A 277 -17.40 20.86 21.50
C ILE A 277 -18.00 20.23 22.76
N SER A 278 -19.31 20.00 22.76
CA SER A 278 -19.99 19.32 23.88
C SER A 278 -19.38 17.93 24.16
N PRO A 279 -19.27 17.52 25.43
CA PRO A 279 -18.69 16.22 25.82
C PRO A 279 -19.50 15.03 25.30
N THR A 280 -20.80 15.20 25.10
CA THR A 280 -21.72 14.18 24.57
C THR A 280 -22.37 14.65 23.28
N ILE A 281 -22.57 13.73 22.34
CA ILE A 281 -23.28 13.93 21.08
C ILE A 281 -24.36 12.85 20.93
N VAL A 282 -25.50 13.22 20.33
CA VAL A 282 -26.57 12.27 20.02
C VAL A 282 -26.34 11.68 18.63
N ILE A 283 -26.06 10.38 18.56
CA ILE A 283 -25.92 9.63 17.30
C ILE A 283 -26.92 8.48 17.35
N ASN A 284 -27.75 8.32 16.31
CA ASN A 284 -28.78 7.28 16.23
C ASN A 284 -29.69 7.23 17.49
N ASN A 285 -30.12 8.39 17.98
CA ASN A 285 -30.92 8.57 19.20
C ASN A 285 -30.27 8.11 20.52
N LYS A 286 -28.93 7.95 20.55
CA LYS A 286 -28.18 7.60 21.76
C LYS A 286 -27.15 8.66 22.11
N ASN A 287 -27.00 8.93 23.41
CA ASN A 287 -25.97 9.82 23.94
C ASN A 287 -24.64 9.09 23.97
N THR A 288 -23.68 9.53 23.14
CA THR A 288 -22.35 8.94 23.03
C THR A 288 -21.29 10.00 23.36
N THR A 289 -20.13 9.57 23.87
CA THR A 289 -18.97 10.44 24.07
C THR A 289 -18.54 11.07 22.74
N ASN A 290 -18.31 12.37 22.74
CA ASN A 290 -17.94 13.08 21.54
C ASN A 290 -16.44 12.88 21.20
N LEU A 291 -16.16 11.95 20.28
CA LEU A 291 -14.81 11.60 19.83
C LEU A 291 -14.14 12.68 18.96
N ALA A 292 -14.78 13.84 18.78
CA ALA A 292 -14.17 15.05 18.22
C ALA A 292 -13.28 15.78 19.24
N ARG A 293 -13.45 15.53 20.54
CA ARG A 293 -12.63 16.16 21.57
C ARG A 293 -11.26 15.51 21.68
N THR A 294 -10.25 16.33 21.99
CA THR A 294 -8.86 15.87 22.17
C THR A 294 -8.62 15.20 23.53
N ASP A 295 -9.48 15.46 24.52
CA ASP A 295 -9.40 14.91 25.87
C ASP A 295 -10.13 13.57 26.03
N ALA A 296 -10.86 13.11 25.00
CA ALA A 296 -11.71 11.92 25.04
C ALA A 296 -10.98 10.59 25.35
N ARG A 297 -9.64 10.55 25.20
CA ARG A 297 -8.83 9.33 25.36
C ARG A 297 -7.55 9.58 26.17
N LEU A 298 -7.53 10.59 27.04
CA LEU A 298 -6.34 10.92 27.84
C LEU A 298 -5.89 9.79 28.77
N ASP A 299 -6.83 8.96 29.23
CA ASP A 299 -6.54 7.86 30.17
C ASP A 299 -5.53 6.85 29.61
N VAL A 300 -5.47 6.67 28.29
CA VAL A 300 -4.51 5.79 27.60
C VAL A 300 -3.07 6.18 27.87
N LEU A 301 -2.82 7.48 28.07
CA LEU A 301 -1.48 7.97 28.40
C LEU A 301 -1.01 7.46 29.75
N ASN A 302 -1.91 7.06 30.65
CA ASN A 302 -1.57 6.52 31.96
C ASN A 302 -1.47 4.98 31.93
N THR A 303 -2.41 4.31 31.25
CA THR A 303 -2.51 2.84 31.17
C THR A 303 -1.44 2.21 30.27
N MET A 304 -1.13 2.82 29.12
CA MET A 304 -0.23 2.21 28.13
C MET A 304 1.22 2.20 28.63
N PRO A 305 1.95 1.07 28.63
CA PRO A 305 3.34 1.03 29.08
C PRO A 305 4.29 1.83 28.18
N TRP A 306 5.43 2.25 28.73
CA TRP A 306 6.46 2.95 27.96
C TRP A 306 7.06 2.12 26.84
N PHE A 307 7.32 0.84 27.13
CA PHE A 307 7.80 -0.13 26.17
C PHE A 307 6.77 -1.23 26.01
N TYR A 308 6.33 -1.45 24.78
CA TYR A 308 5.39 -2.48 24.41
C TYR A 308 6.00 -3.27 23.26
N PHE A 309 6.24 -4.57 23.48
CA PHE A 309 6.86 -5.41 22.48
C PHE A 309 5.82 -6.38 21.90
N PRO A 310 5.43 -6.23 20.62
CA PRO A 310 4.54 -7.19 19.97
C PRO A 310 5.18 -8.58 19.94
N TYR A 311 4.47 -9.58 20.47
CA TYR A 311 4.92 -10.96 20.46
C TYR A 311 3.88 -11.87 19.78
N PRO A 312 4.31 -13.01 19.20
CA PRO A 312 3.40 -13.94 18.54
C PRO A 312 2.29 -14.44 19.47
N PHE A 313 1.06 -14.49 18.95
CA PHE A 313 -0.15 -15.01 19.59
C PHE A 313 -0.53 -14.31 20.90
N GLN A 314 -0.19 -13.03 21.04
CA GLN A 314 -0.49 -12.23 22.23
C GLN A 314 -1.98 -12.07 22.55
N PHE A 315 -2.85 -12.24 21.55
CA PHE A 315 -4.31 -12.19 21.71
C PHE A 315 -4.94 -13.60 21.78
N GLY A 316 -4.12 -14.63 21.97
CA GLY A 316 -4.51 -16.04 22.02
C GLY A 316 -4.31 -16.80 20.71
N THR A 317 -4.72 -18.07 20.69
CA THR A 317 -4.54 -18.96 19.54
C THR A 317 -5.46 -18.57 18.37
N PRO A 318 -4.96 -18.49 17.13
CA PRO A 318 -5.75 -18.05 15.98
C PRO A 318 -6.86 -19.05 15.67
N THR A 319 -8.01 -18.53 15.23
CA THR A 319 -9.15 -19.33 14.74
C THR A 319 -9.39 -19.03 13.26
N VAL A 320 -9.97 -20.00 12.55
CA VAL A 320 -10.15 -19.94 11.10
C VAL A 320 -11.58 -20.33 10.76
N SER A 321 -12.16 -19.64 9.79
CA SER A 321 -13.45 -19.98 9.17
C SER A 321 -13.28 -20.03 7.67
N VAL A 322 -14.07 -20.88 7.01
CA VAL A 322 -13.98 -21.04 5.55
C VAL A 322 -14.35 -19.72 4.85
N ALA A 323 -15.38 -19.03 5.35
CA ALA A 323 -15.82 -17.73 4.84
C ALA A 323 -14.75 -16.64 5.01
N GLY A 324 -14.16 -16.54 6.20
CA GLY A 324 -13.07 -15.61 6.48
C GLY A 324 -11.86 -15.86 5.59
N PHE A 325 -11.43 -17.12 5.46
CA PHE A 325 -10.32 -17.48 4.58
C PHE A 325 -10.59 -17.11 3.11
N ALA A 326 -11.79 -17.39 2.59
CA ALA A 326 -12.15 -17.06 1.22
C ALA A 326 -12.10 -15.55 0.95
N GLY A 327 -12.66 -14.73 1.85
CA GLY A 327 -12.61 -13.26 1.76
C GLY A 327 -11.18 -12.72 1.83
N MET A 328 -10.38 -13.20 2.78
CA MET A 328 -8.98 -12.79 2.93
C MET A 328 -8.12 -13.22 1.73
N LEU A 329 -8.39 -14.38 1.12
CA LEU A 329 -7.71 -14.83 -0.09
C LEU A 329 -8.02 -13.92 -1.29
N ALA A 330 -9.28 -13.49 -1.46
CA ALA A 330 -9.66 -12.53 -2.49
C ALA A 330 -8.90 -11.20 -2.34
N ALA A 331 -8.85 -10.65 -1.12
CA ALA A 331 -8.07 -9.44 -0.83
C ALA A 331 -6.57 -9.63 -1.06
N THR A 332 -6.04 -10.81 -0.74
CA THR A 332 -4.64 -11.18 -0.99
C THR A 332 -4.30 -11.12 -2.48
N ILE A 333 -5.12 -11.70 -3.35
CA ILE A 333 -4.90 -11.66 -4.80
C ILE A 333 -4.88 -10.20 -5.30
N SER A 334 -5.81 -9.38 -4.83
CA SER A 334 -5.83 -7.95 -5.18
C SER A 334 -4.59 -7.20 -4.68
N SER A 335 -4.15 -7.45 -3.44
CA SER A 335 -2.95 -6.84 -2.88
C SER A 335 -1.68 -7.23 -3.64
N ILE A 336 -1.60 -8.45 -4.17
CA ILE A 336 -0.50 -8.85 -5.05
C ILE A 336 -0.50 -8.04 -6.35
N ILE A 337 -1.67 -7.84 -6.98
CA ILE A 337 -1.80 -7.06 -8.21
C ILE A 337 -1.35 -5.60 -7.98
N GLU A 338 -1.81 -5.00 -6.90
CA GLU A 338 -1.41 -3.65 -6.48
C GLU A 338 0.10 -3.56 -6.25
N SER A 339 0.68 -4.49 -5.47
CA SER A 339 2.11 -4.51 -5.17
C SER A 339 2.99 -4.69 -6.41
N VAL A 340 2.55 -5.50 -7.39
CA VAL A 340 3.25 -5.61 -8.67
C VAL A 340 3.30 -4.25 -9.37
N GLY A 341 2.18 -3.53 -9.43
CA GLY A 341 2.13 -2.17 -9.98
C GLY A 341 3.09 -1.22 -9.26
N ASP A 342 3.13 -1.28 -7.94
CA ASP A 342 4.02 -0.49 -7.09
C ASP A 342 5.50 -0.79 -7.33
N TYR A 343 5.89 -2.04 -7.57
CA TYR A 343 7.29 -2.37 -7.88
C TYR A 343 7.76 -1.71 -9.17
N PHE A 344 6.92 -1.73 -10.21
CA PHE A 344 7.24 -1.08 -11.49
C PHE A 344 7.20 0.44 -11.38
N ALA A 345 6.25 1.00 -10.63
CA ALA A 345 6.19 2.43 -10.35
C ALA A 345 7.43 2.91 -9.57
N ALA A 346 7.84 2.18 -8.55
CA ALA A 346 9.03 2.46 -7.76
C ALA A 346 10.30 2.41 -8.62
N ALA A 347 10.45 1.39 -9.47
CA ALA A 347 11.58 1.30 -10.39
C ALA A 347 11.63 2.49 -11.36
N ARG A 348 10.47 2.87 -11.93
CA ARG A 348 10.35 4.01 -12.84
C ARG A 348 10.72 5.34 -12.16
N LEU A 349 10.15 5.63 -10.99
CA LEU A 349 10.42 6.87 -10.24
C LEU A 349 11.84 6.92 -9.68
N SER A 350 12.45 5.74 -9.47
CA SER A 350 13.84 5.60 -9.03
C SER A 350 14.85 5.59 -10.19
N ASN A 351 14.42 5.84 -11.43
CA ASN A 351 15.24 5.75 -12.65
C ASN A 351 16.06 4.45 -12.71
N ALA A 352 15.47 3.37 -12.20
CA ALA A 352 16.02 2.03 -12.19
C ALA A 352 15.46 1.21 -13.36
N GLU A 353 16.18 0.17 -13.74
CA GLU A 353 15.66 -0.84 -14.66
C GLU A 353 14.44 -1.55 -14.05
N ALA A 354 13.50 -1.96 -14.88
CA ALA A 354 12.34 -2.73 -14.45
C ALA A 354 12.74 -4.01 -13.68
N PRO A 355 12.04 -4.35 -12.59
CA PRO A 355 12.36 -5.53 -11.80
C PRO A 355 12.14 -6.80 -12.65
N PRO A 356 13.14 -7.68 -12.75
CA PRO A 356 13.00 -8.94 -13.47
C PRO A 356 11.99 -9.87 -12.75
N PRO A 357 11.41 -10.87 -13.43
CA PRO A 357 10.39 -11.75 -12.85
C PRO A 357 10.79 -12.40 -11.54
N HIS A 358 12.07 -12.76 -11.39
CA HIS A 358 12.58 -13.36 -10.14
C HIS A 358 12.60 -12.39 -8.97
N ALA A 359 12.80 -11.09 -9.22
CA ALA A 359 12.74 -10.05 -8.20
C ALA A 359 11.29 -9.75 -7.79
N VAL A 360 10.36 -9.74 -8.75
CA VAL A 360 8.92 -9.60 -8.50
C VAL A 360 8.40 -10.76 -7.65
N ASN A 361 8.67 -12.00 -8.07
CA ASN A 361 8.26 -13.21 -7.34
C ASN A 361 8.81 -13.23 -5.90
N ARG A 362 10.06 -12.79 -5.72
CA ARG A 362 10.69 -12.67 -4.41
C ARG A 362 10.09 -11.55 -3.56
N GLY A 363 9.72 -10.42 -4.16
CA GLY A 363 8.97 -9.36 -3.51
C GLY A 363 7.65 -9.89 -2.95
N ILE A 364 6.85 -10.56 -3.79
CA ILE A 364 5.56 -11.14 -3.38
C ILE A 364 5.74 -12.18 -2.26
N ALA A 365 6.74 -13.05 -2.38
CA ALA A 365 7.04 -14.04 -1.35
C ALA A 365 7.43 -13.40 -0.01
N THR A 366 8.24 -12.33 -0.05
CA THR A 366 8.68 -11.62 1.15
C THR A 366 7.53 -10.87 1.81
N GLU A 367 6.62 -10.28 1.02
CA GLU A 367 5.38 -9.67 1.53
C GLU A 367 4.45 -10.70 2.16
N GLY A 368 4.26 -11.87 1.52
CA GLY A 368 3.48 -12.97 2.11
C GLY A 368 4.09 -13.45 3.43
N PHE A 369 5.42 -13.58 3.50
CA PHE A 369 6.11 -13.94 4.74
C PHE A 369 5.95 -12.89 5.84
N ALA A 370 6.12 -11.60 5.51
CA ALA A 370 5.90 -10.51 6.46
C ALA A 370 4.43 -10.44 6.93
N SER A 371 3.49 -10.76 6.04
CA SER A 371 2.05 -10.81 6.34
C SER A 371 1.70 -11.97 7.29
N ILE A 372 2.35 -13.13 7.16
CA ILE A 372 2.22 -14.23 8.14
C ILE A 372 2.68 -13.75 9.52
N ILE A 373 3.84 -13.09 9.61
CA ILE A 373 4.34 -12.53 10.88
C ILE A 373 3.36 -11.49 11.43
N SER A 374 2.81 -10.65 10.55
CA SER A 374 1.80 -9.63 10.89
C SER A 374 0.56 -10.25 11.54
N GLY A 375 0.08 -11.37 10.98
CA GLY A 375 -0.99 -12.17 11.58
C GLY A 375 -0.60 -12.78 12.91
N MET A 376 0.61 -13.34 13.03
CA MET A 376 1.12 -13.95 14.27
C MET A 376 1.17 -12.94 15.42
N VAL A 377 1.71 -11.74 15.20
CA VAL A 377 1.78 -10.71 16.26
C VAL A 377 0.46 -9.98 16.49
N GLY A 378 -0.55 -10.23 15.65
CA GLY A 378 -1.85 -9.61 15.78
C GLY A 378 -1.93 -8.15 15.34
N ALA A 379 -1.35 -7.81 14.19
CA ALA A 379 -1.53 -6.47 13.60
C ALA A 379 -2.95 -6.23 13.05
N GLY A 380 -3.66 -7.32 12.72
CA GLY A 380 -5.03 -7.25 12.17
C GLY A 380 -5.08 -6.88 10.69
N HIS A 381 -3.93 -6.75 10.06
CA HIS A 381 -3.77 -6.50 8.63
C HIS A 381 -2.49 -7.16 8.10
N PRO A 382 -2.46 -7.56 6.84
CA PRO A 382 -1.24 -8.01 6.18
C PRO A 382 -0.43 -6.80 5.71
N THR A 383 0.73 -7.05 5.11
CA THR A 383 1.67 -6.01 4.68
C THR A 383 1.66 -5.88 3.16
N THR A 384 1.63 -4.65 2.65
CA THR A 384 1.66 -4.30 1.24
C THR A 384 2.54 -3.07 1.00
N SER A 385 2.88 -2.82 -0.27
CA SER A 385 3.63 -1.63 -0.68
C SER A 385 2.83 -0.33 -0.50
N TYR A 386 3.47 0.74 -0.02
CA TYR A 386 2.85 2.06 0.12
C TYR A 386 3.12 2.96 -1.08
N SER A 387 2.14 3.03 -1.98
CA SER A 387 2.13 3.87 -3.18
C SER A 387 2.38 5.37 -2.91
N GLY A 388 1.92 5.89 -1.77
CA GLY A 388 2.18 7.28 -1.35
C GLY A 388 3.67 7.57 -1.13
N ASN A 389 4.39 6.66 -0.46
CA ASN A 389 5.83 6.77 -0.26
C ASN A 389 6.62 6.60 -1.56
N ILE A 390 6.13 5.74 -2.46
CA ILE A 390 6.69 5.57 -3.81
C ILE A 390 6.55 6.87 -4.61
N GLY A 391 5.37 7.51 -4.56
CA GLY A 391 5.13 8.82 -5.20
C GLY A 391 6.08 9.91 -4.69
N ALA A 392 6.41 9.91 -3.39
CA ALA A 392 7.36 10.86 -2.81
C ALA A 392 8.79 10.72 -3.35
N ILE A 393 9.19 9.56 -3.90
CA ILE A 393 10.49 9.41 -4.59
C ILE A 393 10.54 10.35 -5.81
N GLY A 394 9.42 10.48 -6.54
CA GLY A 394 9.30 11.37 -7.68
C GLY A 394 9.56 12.84 -7.33
N ILE A 395 9.29 13.25 -6.09
CA ILE A 395 9.46 14.63 -5.63
C ILE A 395 10.82 14.82 -4.96
N THR A 396 11.16 13.94 -4.01
CA THR A 396 12.40 14.02 -3.22
C THR A 396 13.64 13.69 -4.03
N LYS A 397 13.49 12.90 -5.09
CA LYS A 397 14.59 12.36 -5.88
C LYS A 397 15.56 11.53 -5.03
N VAL A 398 15.09 10.94 -3.93
CA VAL A 398 15.86 10.05 -3.04
C VAL A 398 15.25 8.65 -3.07
N ALA A 399 15.93 7.74 -3.78
CA ALA A 399 15.51 6.35 -3.96
C ALA A 399 16.41 5.32 -3.22
N SER A 400 17.41 5.80 -2.47
CA SER A 400 18.39 4.93 -1.79
C SER A 400 17.74 3.93 -0.84
N ARG A 401 18.05 2.64 -1.01
CA ARG A 401 17.54 1.59 -0.11
C ARG A 401 17.94 1.77 1.34
N ARG A 402 19.12 2.37 1.60
CA ARG A 402 19.60 2.60 2.97
C ARG A 402 18.69 3.56 3.72
N VAL A 403 18.17 4.58 3.04
CA VAL A 403 17.19 5.51 3.60
C VAL A 403 15.92 4.76 4.02
N PHE A 404 15.41 3.89 3.17
CA PHE A 404 14.20 3.10 3.46
C PHE A 404 14.43 2.04 4.54
N GLN A 405 15.61 1.43 4.60
CA GLN A 405 15.98 0.52 5.70
C GLN A 405 16.03 1.25 7.05
N VAL A 406 16.64 2.44 7.10
CA VAL A 406 16.66 3.28 8.31
C VAL A 406 15.26 3.76 8.65
N ALA A 407 14.41 4.09 7.67
CA ALA A 407 13.01 4.42 7.91
C ALA A 407 12.25 3.24 8.54
N GLY A 408 12.49 2.03 8.04
CA GLY A 408 11.96 0.79 8.64
C GLY A 408 12.42 0.58 10.07
N VAL A 409 13.70 0.84 10.39
CA VAL A 409 14.20 0.80 11.77
C VAL A 409 13.52 1.86 12.64
N THR A 410 13.35 3.09 12.13
CA THR A 410 12.65 4.16 12.85
C THR A 410 11.20 3.77 13.16
N LEU A 411 10.48 3.19 12.21
CA LEU A 411 9.09 2.70 12.37
C LEU A 411 9.01 1.52 13.35
N LEU A 412 9.98 0.60 13.28
CA LEU A 412 10.08 -0.52 14.21
C LEU A 412 10.27 -0.01 15.64
N LEU A 413 11.20 0.92 15.87
CA LEU A 413 11.47 1.48 17.18
C LEU A 413 10.29 2.29 17.72
N SER A 414 9.60 3.07 16.89
CA SER A 414 8.41 3.81 17.32
C SER A 414 7.23 2.89 17.66
N GLY A 415 7.11 1.72 17.02
CA GLY A 415 6.17 0.68 17.41
C GLY A 415 6.48 0.02 18.76
N ILE A 416 7.73 0.05 19.22
CA ILE A 416 8.12 -0.47 20.55
C ILE A 416 7.81 0.55 21.66
N ILE A 417 7.78 1.84 21.34
CA ILE A 417 7.51 2.91 22.31
C ILE A 417 5.99 3.03 22.48
N GLY A 418 5.41 2.35 23.47
CA GLY A 418 3.97 2.28 23.68
C GLY A 418 3.30 3.64 23.85
N LYS A 419 3.97 4.60 24.52
CA LYS A 419 3.46 5.98 24.65
C LYS A 419 3.33 6.70 23.31
N PHE A 420 4.15 6.35 22.31
CA PHE A 420 4.03 6.93 20.98
C PHE A 420 2.70 6.52 20.34
N GLY A 421 2.33 5.25 20.42
CA GLY A 421 1.01 4.77 19.99
C GLY A 421 -0.13 5.40 20.78
N ALA A 422 0.03 5.57 22.11
CA ALA A 422 -0.97 6.24 22.96
C ALA A 422 -1.23 7.69 22.51
N VAL A 423 -0.19 8.48 22.25
CA VAL A 423 -0.33 9.86 21.74
C VAL A 423 -1.07 9.90 20.41
N LEU A 424 -0.83 8.94 19.52
CA LEU A 424 -1.54 8.86 18.24
C LEU A 424 -3.02 8.54 18.39
N THR A 425 -3.46 7.87 19.47
CA THR A 425 -4.90 7.65 19.73
C THR A 425 -5.65 8.92 20.11
N LEU A 426 -4.93 9.98 20.53
CA LEU A 426 -5.51 11.28 20.87
C LEU A 426 -5.92 12.09 19.64
N ILE A 427 -5.62 11.62 18.43
CA ILE A 427 -6.11 12.26 17.21
C ILE A 427 -7.63 12.05 17.15
N PRO A 428 -8.43 13.14 17.15
CA PRO A 428 -9.88 13.05 17.06
C PRO A 428 -10.36 12.31 15.82
N ASP A 429 -11.45 11.57 15.98
CA ASP A 429 -12.01 10.71 14.93
C ASP A 429 -12.41 11.50 13.67
N PRO A 430 -13.04 12.69 13.74
CA PRO A 430 -13.36 13.50 12.55
C PRO A 430 -12.15 13.88 11.68
N ILE A 431 -10.97 14.10 12.28
CA ILE A 431 -9.75 14.44 11.53
C ILE A 431 -9.30 13.21 10.71
N ILE A 432 -9.38 12.04 11.33
CA ILE A 432 -9.03 10.78 10.68
C ILE A 432 -10.06 10.46 9.60
N GLY A 433 -11.35 10.62 9.88
CA GLY A 433 -12.40 10.44 8.89
C GLY A 433 -12.20 11.34 7.66
N GLY A 434 -11.88 12.62 7.85
CA GLY A 434 -11.55 13.55 6.75
C GLY A 434 -10.31 13.10 5.95
N THR A 435 -9.29 12.59 6.63
CA THR A 435 -8.10 12.01 5.99
C THR A 435 -8.43 10.75 5.20
N LEU A 436 -9.23 9.84 5.77
CA LEU A 436 -9.70 8.61 5.15
C LEU A 436 -10.53 8.88 3.90
N THR A 437 -11.41 9.89 3.93
CA THR A 437 -12.19 10.31 2.76
C THR A 437 -11.27 10.65 1.57
N VAL A 438 -10.17 11.37 1.81
CA VAL A 438 -9.19 11.68 0.75
C VAL A 438 -8.43 10.44 0.31
N VAL A 439 -7.98 9.58 1.23
CA VAL A 439 -7.24 8.35 0.92
C VAL A 439 -8.11 7.40 0.07
N PHE A 440 -9.35 7.15 0.48
CA PHE A 440 -10.28 6.29 -0.26
C PHE A 440 -10.64 6.86 -1.64
N GLY A 441 -10.85 8.18 -1.74
CA GLY A 441 -11.05 8.86 -3.02
C GLY A 441 -9.83 8.72 -3.95
N MET A 442 -8.61 8.87 -3.40
CA MET A 442 -7.37 8.71 -4.17
C MET A 442 -7.16 7.26 -4.62
N VAL A 443 -7.40 6.27 -3.77
CA VAL A 443 -7.35 4.84 -4.14
C VAL A 443 -8.33 4.55 -5.28
N GLY A 444 -9.56 5.07 -5.17
CA GLY A 444 -10.56 5.03 -6.24
C GLY A 444 -10.03 5.60 -7.57
N ALA A 445 -9.43 6.79 -7.52
CA ALA A 445 -8.86 7.46 -8.69
C ALA A 445 -7.65 6.71 -9.29
N VAL A 446 -6.81 6.08 -8.48
CA VAL A 446 -5.69 5.24 -8.95
C VAL A 446 -6.22 4.07 -9.76
N GLY A 447 -7.28 3.40 -9.31
CA GLY A 447 -7.94 2.35 -10.08
C GLY A 447 -8.46 2.85 -11.43
N ILE A 448 -9.13 4.00 -11.45
CA ILE A 448 -9.62 4.64 -12.68
C ILE A 448 -8.46 5.00 -13.62
N SER A 449 -7.30 5.41 -13.08
CA SER A 449 -6.13 5.77 -13.90
C SER A 449 -5.58 4.60 -14.72
N VAL A 450 -5.84 3.35 -14.33
CA VAL A 450 -5.44 2.14 -15.09
C VAL A 450 -6.18 2.06 -16.42
N LEU A 451 -7.33 2.72 -16.56
CA LEU A 451 -8.07 2.80 -17.82
C LEU A 451 -7.30 3.53 -18.93
N GLN A 452 -6.27 4.32 -18.59
CA GLN A 452 -5.43 5.01 -19.58
C GLN A 452 -4.69 4.05 -20.53
N PHE A 453 -4.51 2.79 -20.13
CA PHE A 453 -3.84 1.78 -20.94
C PHE A 453 -4.78 1.13 -21.96
N MET A 454 -6.08 1.37 -21.86
CA MET A 454 -7.12 0.72 -22.63
C MET A 454 -7.70 1.63 -23.72
N ASP A 455 -8.30 1.03 -24.74
CA ASP A 455 -9.12 1.79 -25.68
C ASP A 455 -10.51 2.04 -25.09
N MET A 456 -10.73 3.26 -24.60
CA MET A 456 -12.01 3.71 -24.03
C MET A 456 -13.04 4.13 -25.09
N SER A 457 -12.67 4.10 -26.39
CA SER A 457 -13.63 4.32 -27.47
C SER A 457 -14.45 3.06 -27.80
N SER A 458 -13.96 1.89 -27.40
CA SER A 458 -14.66 0.62 -27.62
C SER A 458 -15.87 0.45 -26.69
N THR A 459 -17.03 0.21 -27.30
CA THR A 459 -18.26 -0.16 -26.60
C THR A 459 -18.08 -1.43 -25.75
N ARG A 460 -17.25 -2.39 -26.19
CA ARG A 460 -16.94 -3.61 -25.42
C ARG A 460 -16.33 -3.25 -24.07
N ASN A 461 -15.25 -2.47 -24.07
CA ASN A 461 -14.53 -2.11 -22.85
C ASN A 461 -15.41 -1.25 -21.92
N LEU A 462 -16.13 -0.27 -22.48
CA LEU A 462 -17.06 0.57 -21.71
C LEU A 462 -18.16 -0.27 -21.03
N THR A 463 -18.74 -1.23 -21.74
CA THR A 463 -19.80 -2.10 -21.21
C THR A 463 -19.28 -3.00 -20.09
N ILE A 464 -18.12 -3.63 -20.29
CA ILE A 464 -17.50 -4.49 -19.27
C ILE A 464 -17.17 -3.69 -18.02
N LEU A 465 -16.57 -2.51 -18.17
CA LEU A 465 -16.25 -1.61 -17.06
C LEU A 465 -17.51 -1.20 -16.31
N ALA A 466 -18.54 -0.74 -17.02
CA ALA A 466 -19.81 -0.28 -16.43
C ALA A 466 -20.48 -1.40 -15.62
N LEU A 467 -20.60 -2.60 -16.18
CA LEU A 467 -21.17 -3.77 -15.49
C LEU A 467 -20.35 -4.15 -14.25
N SER A 468 -19.02 -4.17 -14.37
CA SER A 468 -18.13 -4.54 -13.27
C SER A 468 -18.22 -3.55 -12.11
N MET A 469 -18.26 -2.25 -12.40
CA MET A 469 -18.37 -1.20 -11.38
C MET A 469 -19.74 -1.19 -10.70
N ILE A 470 -20.83 -1.24 -11.48
CA ILE A 470 -22.18 -1.12 -10.91
C ILE A 470 -22.56 -2.37 -10.10
N LEU A 471 -22.29 -3.56 -10.62
CA LEU A 471 -22.56 -4.82 -9.90
C LEU A 471 -21.66 -4.95 -8.68
N GLY A 472 -20.41 -4.48 -8.79
CA GLY A 472 -19.45 -4.44 -7.69
C GLY A 472 -19.90 -3.57 -6.51
N LEU A 473 -20.75 -2.56 -6.71
CA LEU A 473 -21.33 -1.77 -5.61
C LEU A 473 -22.74 -2.26 -5.22
N MET A 474 -23.56 -2.60 -6.22
CA MET A 474 -24.96 -2.94 -6.04
C MET A 474 -25.15 -4.26 -5.28
N VAL A 475 -24.38 -5.31 -5.61
CA VAL A 475 -24.54 -6.64 -4.99
C VAL A 475 -24.19 -6.59 -3.50
N PRO A 476 -23.04 -6.03 -3.06
CA PRO A 476 -22.77 -5.84 -1.65
C PRO A 476 -23.84 -5.05 -0.91
N GLN A 477 -24.28 -3.93 -1.48
CA GLN A 477 -25.25 -3.06 -0.83
C GLN A 477 -26.63 -3.73 -0.68
N TRP A 478 -27.04 -4.54 -1.66
CA TRP A 478 -28.27 -5.33 -1.56
C TRP A 478 -28.17 -6.41 -0.47
N LEU A 479 -27.05 -7.12 -0.37
CA LEU A 479 -26.85 -8.15 0.68
C LEU A 479 -26.82 -7.55 2.08
N LEU A 480 -26.12 -6.42 2.27
CA LEU A 480 -26.07 -5.73 3.57
C LEU A 480 -27.45 -5.24 4.05
N THR A 481 -28.38 -4.96 3.12
CA THR A 481 -29.75 -4.53 3.44
C THR A 481 -30.74 -5.69 3.57
N HIS A 482 -30.38 -6.88 3.09
CA HIS A 482 -31.21 -8.09 3.13
C HIS A 482 -30.42 -9.24 3.77
N PRO A 483 -30.18 -9.20 5.09
CA PRO A 483 -29.47 -10.27 5.79
C PRO A 483 -30.24 -11.59 5.66
N ASN A 484 -29.53 -12.72 5.66
CA ASN A 484 -30.09 -14.07 5.53
C ASN A 484 -30.84 -14.34 4.21
N SER A 485 -30.52 -13.59 3.15
CA SER A 485 -31.11 -13.77 1.82
C SER A 485 -30.50 -14.94 1.03
N ILE A 486 -29.29 -15.38 1.38
CA ILE A 486 -28.62 -16.53 0.79
C ILE A 486 -28.97 -17.77 1.62
N ASN A 487 -29.60 -18.76 1.00
CA ASN A 487 -29.92 -20.04 1.62
C ASN A 487 -29.70 -21.17 0.61
N THR A 488 -28.50 -21.75 0.63
CA THR A 488 -28.11 -22.88 -0.21
C THR A 488 -28.33 -24.23 0.49
N GLY A 489 -28.74 -24.22 1.75
CA GLY A 489 -28.90 -25.40 2.60
C GLY A 489 -27.63 -25.84 3.32
N SER A 490 -26.51 -25.12 3.15
CA SER A 490 -25.25 -25.33 3.86
C SER A 490 -24.77 -24.00 4.47
N GLU A 491 -24.72 -23.94 5.81
CA GLU A 491 -24.34 -22.73 6.54
C GLU A 491 -22.94 -22.23 6.15
N ASP A 492 -21.97 -23.15 6.00
CA ASP A 492 -20.60 -22.79 5.60
C ASP A 492 -20.56 -22.16 4.20
N LEU A 493 -21.36 -22.67 3.27
CA LEU A 493 -21.41 -22.16 1.90
C LEU A 493 -22.10 -20.80 1.85
N ASP A 494 -23.18 -20.64 2.62
CA ASP A 494 -23.92 -19.38 2.73
C ASP A 494 -23.02 -18.28 3.27
N GLN A 495 -22.26 -18.55 4.34
CA GLN A 495 -21.28 -17.59 4.88
C GLN A 495 -20.17 -17.24 3.88
N VAL A 496 -19.65 -18.22 3.13
CA VAL A 496 -18.63 -17.96 2.10
C VAL A 496 -19.17 -17.05 1.01
N LEU A 497 -20.38 -17.34 0.51
CA LEU A 497 -21.03 -16.52 -0.50
C LEU A 497 -21.33 -15.12 0.03
N GLU A 498 -21.81 -15.01 1.26
CA GLU A 498 -22.11 -13.73 1.90
C GLU A 498 -20.86 -12.86 2.02
N VAL A 499 -19.73 -13.40 2.52
CA VAL A 499 -18.47 -12.66 2.63
C VAL A 499 -17.93 -12.25 1.26
N LEU A 500 -17.92 -13.16 0.29
CA LEU A 500 -17.39 -12.88 -1.05
C LEU A 500 -18.23 -11.87 -1.82
N LEU A 501 -19.57 -12.01 -1.79
CA LEU A 501 -20.48 -11.14 -2.51
C LEU A 501 -20.68 -9.78 -1.83
N THR A 502 -20.45 -9.68 -0.53
CA THR A 502 -20.36 -8.39 0.19
C THR A 502 -19.02 -7.67 -0.04
N THR A 503 -18.01 -8.38 -0.54
CA THR A 503 -16.71 -7.80 -0.87
C THR A 503 -16.75 -7.16 -2.27
N ALA A 504 -17.02 -5.85 -2.34
CA ALA A 504 -17.19 -5.10 -3.60
C ALA A 504 -16.09 -5.31 -4.64
N MET A 505 -14.84 -5.25 -4.20
CA MET A 505 -13.66 -5.48 -5.04
C MET A 505 -13.62 -6.88 -5.66
N PHE A 506 -14.10 -7.90 -4.95
CA PHE A 506 -14.16 -9.28 -5.44
C PHE A 506 -15.24 -9.39 -6.53
N VAL A 507 -16.44 -8.89 -6.25
CA VAL A 507 -17.55 -8.92 -7.21
C VAL A 507 -17.18 -8.20 -8.50
N GLY A 508 -16.73 -6.94 -8.41
CA GLY A 508 -16.36 -6.17 -9.60
C GLY A 508 -15.14 -6.75 -10.32
N GLY A 509 -14.15 -7.25 -9.59
CA GLY A 509 -12.97 -7.89 -10.16
C GLY A 509 -13.30 -9.19 -10.89
N VAL A 510 -14.10 -10.07 -10.30
CA VAL A 510 -14.50 -11.35 -10.92
C VAL A 510 -15.36 -11.11 -12.17
N ILE A 511 -16.32 -10.18 -12.10
CA ILE A 511 -17.15 -9.83 -13.27
C ILE A 511 -16.27 -9.26 -14.39
N GLY A 512 -15.38 -8.33 -14.07
CA GLY A 512 -14.44 -7.77 -15.04
C GLY A 512 -13.50 -8.83 -15.62
N PHE A 513 -13.03 -9.76 -14.80
CA PHE A 513 -12.19 -10.89 -15.24
C PHE A 513 -12.92 -11.83 -16.19
N ILE A 514 -14.13 -12.26 -15.83
CA ILE A 514 -14.92 -13.19 -16.64
C ILE A 514 -15.27 -12.55 -17.97
N LEU A 515 -15.80 -11.31 -17.95
CA LEU A 515 -16.23 -10.64 -19.17
C LEU A 515 -15.05 -10.29 -20.08
N ASP A 516 -13.91 -9.83 -19.54
CA ASP A 516 -12.75 -9.50 -20.36
C ASP A 516 -12.15 -10.74 -21.06
N ASN A 517 -12.29 -11.93 -20.46
CA ASN A 517 -11.78 -13.18 -21.05
C ASN A 517 -12.79 -13.93 -21.91
N THR A 518 -14.09 -13.73 -21.71
CA THR A 518 -15.15 -14.39 -22.49
C THR A 518 -15.61 -13.57 -23.69
N VAL A 519 -15.64 -12.24 -23.58
CA VAL A 519 -16.07 -11.35 -24.67
C VAL A 519 -14.92 -11.16 -25.67
N PRO A 520 -15.10 -11.45 -26.97
CA PRO A 520 -14.05 -11.36 -27.97
C PRO A 520 -13.53 -9.93 -28.09
N GLY A 521 -12.22 -9.75 -28.10
CA GLY A 521 -11.56 -8.44 -28.24
C GLY A 521 -10.07 -8.58 -28.55
N THR A 522 -9.48 -7.57 -29.17
CA THR A 522 -8.06 -7.60 -29.54
C THR A 522 -7.16 -7.30 -28.33
N LYS A 523 -5.88 -7.70 -28.38
CA LYS A 523 -4.93 -7.41 -27.28
C LYS A 523 -4.63 -5.92 -27.13
N GLU A 524 -4.72 -5.18 -28.24
CA GLU A 524 -4.55 -3.72 -28.28
C GLU A 524 -5.73 -3.02 -27.62
N GLU A 525 -6.95 -3.40 -28.01
CA GLU A 525 -8.19 -2.90 -27.43
C GLU A 525 -8.25 -3.15 -25.91
N ARG A 526 -7.83 -4.34 -25.45
CA ARG A 526 -7.72 -4.71 -24.03
C ARG A 526 -6.61 -3.95 -23.28
N GLY A 527 -5.75 -3.21 -23.97
CA GLY A 527 -4.63 -2.49 -23.38
C GLY A 527 -3.43 -3.34 -22.96
N LEU A 528 -3.42 -4.64 -23.32
CA LEU A 528 -2.38 -5.58 -22.88
C LEU A 528 -1.02 -5.29 -23.53
N LEU A 529 -1.00 -4.80 -24.77
CA LEU A 529 0.25 -4.42 -25.45
C LEU A 529 0.85 -3.18 -24.81
N ARG A 530 0.09 -2.09 -24.70
CA ARG A 530 0.55 -0.82 -24.09
C ARG A 530 0.98 -1.00 -22.64
N TRP A 531 0.25 -1.82 -21.88
CA TRP A 531 0.64 -2.20 -20.53
C TRP A 531 1.98 -2.95 -20.52
N ARG A 532 2.17 -3.94 -21.39
CA ARG A 532 3.42 -4.71 -21.48
C ARG A 532 4.60 -3.88 -21.98
N GLU A 533 4.38 -3.01 -22.96
CA GLU A 533 5.38 -2.06 -23.45
C GLU A 533 5.85 -1.14 -22.32
N THR A 534 4.96 -0.70 -21.43
CA THR A 534 5.36 0.09 -20.26
C THR A 534 6.28 -0.70 -19.32
N LEU A 535 6.05 -2.01 -19.19
CA LEU A 535 6.91 -2.92 -18.41
C LEU A 535 8.26 -3.18 -19.11
N GLU A 536 8.29 -3.24 -20.44
CA GLU A 536 9.49 -3.55 -21.26
C GLU A 536 10.34 -2.32 -21.63
N ALA A 537 9.71 -1.17 -21.90
CA ALA A 537 10.38 0.10 -22.27
C ALA A 537 11.27 0.66 -21.16
N SER A 538 11.05 0.24 -19.91
CA SER A 538 11.92 0.54 -18.76
C SER A 538 13.33 -0.08 -18.85
N GLN A 539 13.63 -0.88 -19.89
CA GLN A 539 14.96 -1.48 -20.13
C GLN A 539 15.93 -0.60 -20.94
N LYS A 540 15.48 0.47 -21.60
CA LYS A 540 16.38 1.32 -22.40
C LYS A 540 16.98 2.45 -21.57
N ARG A 541 18.32 2.51 -21.50
CA ARG A 541 19.17 3.59 -20.95
C ARG A 541 19.02 3.91 -19.44
N ARG A 542 19.04 2.92 -18.54
CA ARG A 542 19.06 3.17 -17.08
C ARG A 542 20.21 2.44 -16.39
N LYS A 543 20.63 2.91 -15.20
CA LYS A 543 21.69 2.24 -14.41
C LYS A 543 21.17 0.87 -13.95
N PRO A 544 21.93 -0.23 -14.15
CA PRO A 544 21.51 -1.54 -13.71
C PRO A 544 21.48 -1.61 -12.18
N VAL A 545 20.28 -1.80 -11.61
CA VAL A 545 20.12 -2.10 -10.18
C VAL A 545 20.43 -3.56 -9.94
N GLN A 546 21.24 -3.86 -8.93
CA GLN A 546 21.57 -5.24 -8.63
C GLN A 546 20.44 -5.89 -7.83
N TYR A 547 19.53 -6.59 -8.50
CA TYR A 547 18.43 -7.33 -7.87
C TYR A 547 18.85 -8.62 -7.12
N ASN A 548 20.15 -8.90 -7.01
CA ASN A 548 20.68 -10.08 -6.29
C ASN A 548 20.55 -9.95 -4.77
N MET A 549 20.33 -11.05 -4.05
CA MET A 549 20.31 -11.04 -2.59
C MET A 549 21.73 -10.89 -1.99
N PRO A 550 21.92 -10.07 -0.95
CA PRO A 550 23.20 -9.96 -0.25
C PRO A 550 23.53 -11.28 0.47
N PHE A 551 24.78 -11.73 0.39
CA PHE A 551 25.32 -12.98 0.98
C PHE A 551 24.74 -14.30 0.42
N VAL A 552 23.42 -14.39 0.27
CA VAL A 552 22.69 -15.58 -0.15
C VAL A 552 22.95 -15.92 -1.63
N THR A 553 23.16 -14.93 -2.49
CA THR A 553 23.41 -15.19 -3.94
C THR A 553 24.68 -15.98 -4.18
N ARG A 554 25.73 -15.81 -3.35
CA ARG A 554 26.98 -16.58 -3.48
C ARG A 554 26.77 -18.06 -3.12
N ILE A 555 25.87 -18.35 -2.18
CA ILE A 555 25.51 -19.70 -1.76
C ILE A 555 24.56 -20.34 -2.78
N ILE A 556 23.53 -19.61 -3.22
CA ILE A 556 22.56 -20.04 -4.23
C ILE A 556 23.26 -20.41 -5.55
N LYS A 557 24.25 -19.63 -6.00
CA LYS A 557 25.02 -19.94 -7.21
C LYS A 557 25.82 -21.25 -7.12
N ARG A 558 26.08 -21.78 -5.92
CA ARG A 558 26.76 -23.07 -5.72
C ARG A 558 25.78 -24.26 -5.76
N ILE A 559 24.48 -24.04 -5.54
CA ILE A 559 23.47 -25.09 -5.48
C ILE A 559 22.78 -25.25 -6.84
N LYS A 560 23.01 -26.37 -7.52
CA LYS A 560 22.48 -26.63 -8.88
C LYS A 560 20.95 -26.63 -8.96
N CYS A 561 20.26 -27.01 -7.88
CA CYS A 561 18.78 -27.02 -7.82
C CYS A 561 18.16 -25.61 -7.81
N CYS A 562 18.92 -24.57 -7.46
CA CYS A 562 18.41 -23.20 -7.38
C CYS A 562 18.13 -22.56 -8.75
N VAL A 563 18.43 -23.23 -9.87
CA VAL A 563 18.06 -22.79 -11.22
C VAL A 563 16.55 -22.97 -11.47
N TYR A 564 15.89 -23.88 -10.73
CA TYR A 564 14.47 -24.20 -10.90
C TYR A 564 13.54 -23.33 -10.05
N PHE A 565 14.06 -22.63 -9.03
CA PHE A 565 13.26 -21.80 -8.14
C PHE A 565 13.04 -20.40 -8.72
N PRO A 566 11.78 -19.97 -8.96
CA PRO A 566 11.46 -18.66 -9.54
C PRO A 566 11.92 -17.45 -8.74
N ILE A 567 12.18 -17.60 -7.44
CA ILE A 567 12.76 -16.56 -6.56
C ILE A 567 14.26 -16.32 -6.83
N SER A 568 14.94 -17.36 -7.34
CA SER A 568 16.39 -17.36 -7.48
C SER A 568 16.86 -16.41 -8.58
N PRO A 569 17.92 -15.62 -8.36
CA PRO A 569 18.53 -14.81 -9.41
C PRO A 569 19.08 -15.62 -10.58
N THR A 570 19.26 -16.93 -10.39
CA THR A 570 19.79 -17.88 -11.40
C THR A 570 18.68 -18.56 -12.21
N PHE A 571 17.42 -18.18 -12.00
CA PHE A 571 16.26 -18.80 -12.63
C PHE A 571 16.30 -18.65 -14.16
N SER A 572 16.17 -19.76 -14.88
CA SER A 572 16.03 -19.80 -16.34
C SER A 572 14.77 -20.57 -16.73
N LYS A 573 13.91 -19.97 -17.55
CA LYS A 573 12.62 -20.55 -17.99
C LYS A 573 12.75 -21.77 -18.91
N SER A 574 13.97 -22.24 -19.25
CA SER A 574 14.18 -23.34 -20.20
C SER A 574 14.62 -24.65 -19.50
N PRO A 575 13.72 -25.63 -19.32
CA PRO A 575 14.05 -26.88 -18.61
C PRO A 575 14.99 -27.82 -19.40
N LEU A 576 15.19 -27.59 -20.71
CA LEU A 576 15.91 -28.53 -21.61
C LEU A 576 17.33 -28.12 -21.99
N THR A 577 17.80 -26.93 -21.62
CA THR A 577 19.12 -26.42 -22.07
C THR A 577 20.25 -26.69 -21.08
N CYS A 578 19.95 -27.07 -19.83
CA CYS A 578 20.97 -27.34 -18.82
C CYS A 578 21.78 -28.62 -19.09
N CYS A 579 21.19 -29.60 -19.80
CA CYS A 579 21.87 -30.85 -20.17
C CYS A 579 22.68 -30.79 -21.48
N LYS A 580 22.67 -29.66 -22.21
CA LYS A 580 23.50 -29.46 -23.42
C LYS A 580 24.65 -28.47 -23.16
N LYS A 581 25.36 -28.62 -22.05
CA LYS A 581 26.68 -27.96 -21.89
C LYS A 581 27.78 -28.84 -22.46
N THR A 582 27.93 -28.82 -23.78
CA THR A 582 29.17 -29.25 -24.44
C THR A 582 29.59 -28.24 -25.51
N LYS A 583 30.64 -27.49 -25.16
CA LYS A 583 31.69 -26.90 -26.01
C LYS A 583 31.40 -25.77 -27.02
N LYS A 584 30.17 -25.25 -27.23
CA LYS A 584 29.95 -24.14 -28.19
C LYS A 584 29.40 -22.81 -27.66
N GLN A 585 29.37 -22.60 -26.34
CA GLN A 585 28.81 -21.37 -25.75
C GLN A 585 29.87 -20.42 -25.17
N LYS A 586 31.04 -20.32 -25.82
CA LYS A 586 32.02 -19.24 -25.61
C LYS A 586 31.81 -18.04 -26.56
N ALA A 587 30.75 -18.05 -27.36
CA ALA A 587 30.50 -17.06 -28.42
C ALA A 587 29.17 -16.30 -28.28
N TYR A 588 28.57 -16.24 -27.08
CA TYR A 588 27.31 -15.51 -26.87
C TYR A 588 27.32 -14.54 -25.67
N GLU A 589 28.48 -14.35 -25.04
CA GLU A 589 28.67 -13.40 -23.93
C GLU A 589 29.54 -12.19 -24.31
N LEU A 590 29.80 -11.94 -25.60
CA LEU A 590 30.59 -10.79 -26.05
C LEU A 590 30.06 -9.97 -27.25
N ASP A 591 28.91 -10.30 -27.84
CA ASP A 591 28.39 -9.60 -29.05
C ASP A 591 27.09 -8.82 -28.81
N VAL A 592 27.06 -7.98 -27.78
CA VAL A 592 26.08 -6.87 -27.69
C VAL A 592 26.79 -5.57 -27.33
N VAL A 593 27.91 -5.30 -28.00
CA VAL A 593 28.53 -3.97 -28.09
C VAL A 593 29.13 -3.85 -29.48
N THR A 594 28.29 -3.53 -30.49
CA THR A 594 28.61 -2.79 -31.73
C THR A 594 27.45 -2.95 -32.71
N THR A 595 26.54 -1.98 -32.73
CA THR A 595 25.81 -1.68 -33.98
C THR A 595 26.58 -0.56 -34.66
N ASP A 596 27.55 -0.94 -35.49
CA ASP A 596 28.12 -0.04 -36.49
C ASP A 596 27.11 0.16 -37.62
N ILE A 597 26.76 1.42 -37.82
CA ILE A 597 26.10 1.93 -39.01
C ILE A 597 27.08 1.72 -40.17
N LYS A 598 26.72 0.91 -41.17
CA LYS A 598 27.42 0.93 -42.47
C LYS A 598 26.73 1.89 -43.43
N PRO A 599 27.48 2.77 -44.12
CA PRO A 599 26.95 3.69 -45.11
C PRO A 599 26.65 2.96 -46.42
N VAL A 600 25.59 3.40 -47.09
CA VAL A 600 25.30 3.06 -48.49
C VAL A 600 26.34 3.77 -49.36
N GLN A 601 27.26 3.03 -49.97
CA GLN A 601 28.05 3.49 -51.10
C GLN A 601 27.37 3.05 -52.40
N GLN A 602 26.88 4.01 -53.17
CA GLN A 602 26.62 3.86 -54.60
C GLN A 602 27.97 3.73 -55.32
N ASN A 603 28.21 2.60 -55.98
CA ASN A 603 29.23 2.50 -57.01
C ASN A 603 28.63 2.94 -58.34
N GLY A 604 29.21 3.99 -58.93
CA GLY A 604 29.11 4.26 -60.36
C GLY A 604 30.18 3.47 -61.13
N GLY A 605 29.89 3.13 -62.40
CA GLY A 605 30.91 2.69 -63.34
C GLY A 605 30.43 1.85 -64.53
N GLY A 606 30.03 2.53 -65.62
CA GLY A 606 30.40 2.21 -67.01
C GLY A 606 29.74 1.04 -67.73
N THR A 607 28.82 1.33 -68.64
CA THR A 607 29.03 1.38 -70.12
C THR A 607 27.90 2.15 -70.77
#